data_AF-A0AAV0PY81-F1
#
_entry.id   AF-A0AAV0PY81-F1
#
_cell.length_a   1.000
_cell.length_b   1.000
_cell.length_c   1.000
_cell.angle_alpha   90.00
_cell.angle_beta   90.00
_cell.angle_gamma   90.00
#
_symmetry.space_group_name_H-M   'P 1'
#
loop_
_entity.id
_entity.type
_entity.pdbx_description
1 polymer ?
#
loop_
_entity_poly.entity_id
_entity_poly.type
_entity_poly.pdbx_seq_one_letter_code
_entity_poly.pdbx_strand_id
1 'polypeptide(L)'
;MYLKAALSETLRLYPSVPEDSKHAAADDVLPTGDCVPAGSSVTYSIYSMGRMKFIWGDDCLEFKPERWMSSDGTKFEAKDAYKFAAFNAGPRICLGKDLAYLQMKSIAAAVLLRHRLTVVPGHRVEQKMSLTLFMKYGLMVEVGPRDLRPIVEKVKAVEGSPPINGEVALAKGNGHEGCRTDHRLAAAVA
;
A
#
# COMPACT_ATOMS: atom_id res chain seq x y z
N MET A 1 -7.90 -5.78 9.05
CA MET A 1 -8.67 -4.77 8.30
C MET A 1 -7.85 -3.50 8.07
N TYR A 2 -7.23 -2.93 9.11
CA TYR A 2 -6.38 -1.73 9.02
C TYR A 2 -5.28 -1.81 7.96
N LEU A 3 -4.59 -2.95 7.81
CA LEU A 3 -3.58 -3.11 6.77
C LEU A 3 -4.13 -2.91 5.35
N LYS A 4 -5.34 -3.42 5.06
CA LYS A 4 -5.98 -3.20 3.75
C LYS A 4 -6.36 -1.74 3.55
N ALA A 5 -6.83 -1.08 4.61
CA ALA A 5 -7.13 0.35 4.61
C ALA A 5 -5.88 1.20 4.31
N ALA A 6 -4.76 0.92 4.98
CA ALA A 6 -3.49 1.58 4.73
C ALA A 6 -2.98 1.35 3.30
N LEU A 7 -3.07 0.12 2.79
CA LEU A 7 -2.71 -0.18 1.39
C LEU A 7 -3.61 0.55 0.38
N SER A 8 -4.91 0.65 0.66
CA SER A 8 -5.86 1.37 -0.20
C SER A 8 -5.56 2.87 -0.22
N GLU A 9 -5.23 3.43 0.94
CA GLU A 9 -4.80 4.83 1.06
C GLU A 9 -3.47 5.10 0.39
N THR A 10 -2.51 4.17 0.47
CA THR A 10 -1.26 4.22 -0.29
C THR A 10 -1.55 4.27 -1.79
N LEU A 11 -2.42 3.40 -2.30
CA LEU A 11 -2.76 3.38 -3.73
C LEU A 11 -3.56 4.60 -4.19
N ARG A 12 -4.31 5.25 -3.28
CA ARG A 12 -5.01 6.50 -3.60
C ARG A 12 -4.02 7.63 -3.86
N LEU A 13 -3.00 7.75 -3.00
CA LEU A 13 -1.98 8.78 -3.15
C LEU A 13 -0.91 8.37 -4.17
N TYR A 14 -0.55 7.11 -4.25
CA TYR A 14 0.56 6.61 -5.06
C TYR A 14 0.09 5.40 -5.88
N PRO A 15 -0.79 5.61 -6.87
CA PRO A 15 -1.25 4.54 -7.75
C PRO A 15 -0.07 4.02 -8.58
N SER A 16 -0.03 2.70 -8.82
CA SER A 16 1.03 2.08 -9.64
C SER A 16 1.04 2.64 -11.06
N VAL A 17 -0.15 2.85 -11.64
CA VAL A 17 -0.33 3.53 -12.93
C VAL A 17 -0.96 4.91 -12.66
N PRO A 18 -0.24 6.01 -12.87
CA PRO A 18 -0.73 7.35 -12.50
C PRO A 18 -1.76 7.92 -13.48
N GLU A 19 -1.78 7.47 -14.72
CA GLU A 19 -2.68 7.92 -15.79
C GLU A 19 -3.09 6.74 -16.67
N ASP A 20 -4.34 6.72 -17.13
CA ASP A 20 -4.83 5.69 -18.05
C ASP A 20 -5.66 6.38 -19.16
N SER A 21 -5.53 5.85 -20.37
CA SER A 21 -6.13 6.40 -21.59
C SER A 21 -7.10 5.39 -22.21
N LYS A 22 -8.19 5.90 -22.77
CA LYS A 22 -9.17 5.13 -23.56
C LYS A 22 -9.31 5.79 -24.92
N HIS A 23 -9.64 4.99 -25.94
CA HIS A 23 -9.85 5.50 -27.30
C HIS A 23 -11.32 5.38 -27.66
N ALA A 24 -11.90 6.46 -28.16
CA ALA A 24 -13.28 6.49 -28.62
C ALA A 24 -13.40 5.67 -29.92
N ALA A 25 -14.22 4.61 -29.91
CA ALA A 25 -14.43 3.78 -31.09
C ALA A 25 -15.40 4.40 -32.10
N ALA A 26 -16.28 5.27 -31.62
CA ALA A 26 -17.25 6.06 -32.37
C ALA A 26 -17.38 7.44 -31.72
N ASP A 27 -18.04 8.36 -32.39
CA ASP A 27 -18.39 9.66 -31.80
C ASP A 27 -19.23 9.44 -30.53
N ASP A 28 -18.89 10.16 -29.47
CA ASP A 28 -19.57 10.07 -28.17
C ASP A 28 -19.69 11.45 -27.52
N VAL A 29 -20.46 11.55 -26.45
CA VAL A 29 -20.68 12.80 -25.70
C VAL A 29 -20.39 12.57 -24.23
N LEU A 30 -19.46 13.35 -23.67
CA LEU A 30 -19.14 13.28 -22.24
C LEU A 30 -20.34 13.75 -21.39
N PRO A 31 -20.41 13.37 -20.09
CA PRO A 31 -21.45 13.86 -19.18
C PRO A 31 -21.53 15.39 -19.06
N THR A 32 -20.48 16.11 -19.44
CA THR A 32 -20.43 17.58 -19.52
C THR A 32 -21.12 18.17 -20.74
N GLY A 33 -21.46 17.33 -21.73
CA GLY A 33 -22.02 17.73 -23.03
C GLY A 33 -21.00 17.87 -24.15
N ASP A 34 -19.71 17.69 -23.86
CA ASP A 34 -18.64 17.83 -24.85
C ASP A 34 -18.59 16.62 -25.81
N CYS A 35 -18.57 16.88 -27.12
CA CYS A 35 -18.41 15.84 -28.13
C CYS A 35 -16.98 15.30 -28.18
N VAL A 36 -16.84 13.98 -28.26
CA VAL A 36 -15.58 13.25 -28.42
C VAL A 36 -15.63 12.50 -29.75
N PRO A 37 -14.95 12.98 -30.80
CA PRO A 37 -14.94 12.30 -32.09
C PRO A 37 -14.30 10.91 -32.02
N ALA A 38 -14.73 10.01 -32.91
CA ALA A 38 -14.13 8.70 -33.10
C ALA A 38 -12.60 8.81 -33.33
N GLY A 39 -11.84 7.91 -32.71
CA GLY A 39 -10.38 7.91 -32.75
C GLY A 39 -9.71 8.80 -31.70
N SER A 40 -10.46 9.66 -31.00
CA SER A 40 -9.91 10.50 -29.93
C SER A 40 -9.41 9.66 -28.75
N SER A 41 -8.33 10.12 -28.10
CA SER A 41 -7.84 9.55 -26.85
C SER A 41 -8.32 10.39 -25.67
N VAL A 42 -8.97 9.75 -24.69
CA VAL A 42 -9.44 10.36 -23.45
C VAL A 42 -8.60 9.80 -22.31
N THR A 43 -7.85 10.66 -21.63
CA THR A 43 -6.94 10.29 -20.54
C THR A 43 -7.43 10.86 -19.22
N TYR A 44 -7.46 10.03 -18.17
CA TYR A 44 -7.74 10.47 -16.81
C TYR A 44 -6.53 10.26 -15.91
N SER A 45 -6.24 11.25 -15.08
CA SER A 45 -5.12 11.20 -14.13
C SER A 45 -5.58 10.61 -12.80
N ILE A 46 -5.36 9.32 -12.62
CA ILE A 46 -5.64 8.58 -11.38
C ILE A 46 -4.88 9.23 -10.20
N TYR A 47 -3.63 9.64 -10.45
CA TYR A 47 -2.80 10.33 -9.46
C TYR A 47 -3.42 11.63 -8.97
N SER A 48 -3.96 12.44 -9.89
CA SER A 48 -4.59 13.72 -9.57
C SER A 48 -5.95 13.50 -8.90
N MET A 49 -6.77 12.58 -9.42
CA MET A 49 -8.06 12.20 -8.81
C MET A 49 -7.92 11.79 -7.35
N GLY A 50 -6.83 11.08 -7.02
CA GLY A 50 -6.48 10.74 -5.65
C GLY A 50 -6.37 11.96 -4.73
N ARG A 51 -5.99 13.14 -5.23
CA ARG A 51 -5.70 14.36 -4.46
C ARG A 51 -6.72 15.48 -4.62
N MET A 52 -7.82 15.23 -5.33
CA MET A 52 -8.82 16.25 -5.59
C MET A 52 -9.72 16.47 -4.38
N LYS A 53 -9.74 17.72 -3.88
CA LYS A 53 -10.61 18.14 -2.77
C LYS A 53 -12.09 17.83 -3.01
N PHE A 54 -12.60 18.03 -4.22
CA PHE A 54 -14.02 17.73 -4.52
C PHE A 54 -14.35 16.23 -4.44
N ILE A 55 -13.37 15.35 -4.63
CA ILE A 55 -13.54 13.89 -4.53
C ILE A 55 -13.35 13.43 -3.07
N TRP A 56 -12.30 13.91 -2.42
CA TRP A 56 -11.80 13.35 -1.16
C TRP A 56 -11.97 14.23 0.07
N GLY A 57 -12.43 15.48 -0.08
CA GLY A 57 -12.58 16.45 1.01
C GLY A 57 -11.32 17.26 1.27
N ASP A 58 -11.36 18.10 2.31
CA ASP A 58 -10.24 18.98 2.69
C ASP A 58 -8.96 18.22 3.05
N ASP A 59 -9.08 17.05 3.65
CA ASP A 59 -7.98 16.18 4.07
C ASP A 59 -7.45 15.28 2.93
N CYS A 60 -7.71 15.64 1.66
CA CYS A 60 -7.35 14.85 0.48
C CYS A 60 -5.83 14.61 0.32
N LEU A 61 -4.98 15.43 0.92
CA LEU A 61 -3.52 15.25 0.87
C LEU A 61 -2.97 14.45 2.06
N GLU A 62 -3.79 14.19 3.08
CA GLU A 62 -3.38 13.43 4.25
C GLU A 62 -3.37 11.93 3.97
N PHE A 63 -2.43 11.21 4.57
CA PHE A 63 -2.45 9.75 4.59
C PHE A 63 -3.32 9.29 5.77
N LYS A 64 -4.57 8.90 5.48
CA LYS A 64 -5.58 8.56 6.48
C LYS A 64 -6.27 7.21 6.17
N PRO A 65 -5.69 6.08 6.63
CA PRO A 65 -6.28 4.75 6.46
C PRO A 65 -7.73 4.65 6.96
N GLU A 66 -8.08 5.39 8.00
CA GLU A 66 -9.39 5.41 8.65
C GLU A 66 -10.51 5.80 7.68
N ARG A 67 -10.19 6.48 6.58
CA ARG A 67 -11.14 6.82 5.50
C ARG A 67 -11.79 5.59 4.86
N TRP A 68 -11.11 4.45 4.94
CA TRP A 68 -11.53 3.15 4.40
C TRP A 68 -12.19 2.26 5.45
N MET A 69 -12.56 2.83 6.59
CA MET A 69 -13.14 2.10 7.71
C MET A 69 -14.53 2.65 8.03
N SER A 70 -15.38 1.77 8.58
CA SER A 70 -16.66 2.18 9.16
C SER A 70 -16.44 3.16 10.32
N SER A 71 -17.47 3.95 10.65
CA SER A 71 -17.39 4.97 11.71
C SER A 71 -17.01 4.42 13.08
N ASP A 72 -17.34 3.16 13.36
CA ASP A 72 -16.98 2.43 14.58
C ASP A 72 -15.59 1.74 14.49
N GLY A 73 -14.91 1.82 13.35
CA GLY A 73 -13.60 1.23 13.09
C GLY A 73 -13.60 -0.29 12.94
N THR A 74 -14.76 -0.94 12.85
CA THR A 74 -14.84 -2.42 12.90
C THR A 74 -14.79 -3.10 11.55
N LYS A 75 -15.07 -2.38 10.45
CA LYS A 75 -15.18 -2.93 9.09
C LYS A 75 -14.40 -2.11 8.07
N PHE A 76 -13.97 -2.78 7.01
CA PHE A 76 -13.42 -2.11 5.83
C PHE A 76 -14.56 -1.69 4.90
N GLU A 77 -14.57 -0.44 4.48
CA GLU A 77 -15.54 0.12 3.55
C GLU A 77 -14.86 0.47 2.23
N ALA A 78 -15.12 -0.34 1.21
CA ALA A 78 -14.68 -0.05 -0.14
C ALA A 78 -15.33 1.23 -0.66
N LYS A 79 -14.55 2.08 -1.31
CA LYS A 79 -15.10 3.22 -2.06
C LYS A 79 -15.51 2.79 -3.46
N ASP A 80 -16.40 3.58 -4.05
CA ASP A 80 -16.80 3.44 -5.44
C ASP A 80 -15.57 3.36 -6.38
N ALA A 81 -15.64 2.52 -7.41
CA ALA A 81 -14.50 2.25 -8.29
C ALA A 81 -14.15 3.44 -9.19
N TYR A 82 -15.11 4.30 -9.53
CA TYR A 82 -14.86 5.53 -10.29
C TYR A 82 -14.27 6.63 -9.41
N LYS A 83 -14.60 6.62 -8.10
CA LYS A 83 -13.93 7.44 -7.09
C LYS A 83 -12.50 6.98 -6.79
N PHE A 84 -12.27 5.67 -6.73
CA PHE A 84 -10.97 5.05 -6.48
C PHE A 84 -10.50 4.20 -7.66
N ALA A 85 -10.02 4.88 -8.70
CA ALA A 85 -9.68 4.28 -9.99
C ALA A 85 -8.29 3.59 -10.04
N ALA A 86 -7.64 3.32 -8.91
CA ALA A 86 -6.32 2.67 -8.87
C ALA A 86 -6.31 1.25 -9.48
N PHE A 87 -7.47 0.62 -9.62
CA PHE A 87 -7.68 -0.66 -10.30
C PHE A 87 -8.65 -0.54 -11.49
N ASN A 88 -8.82 0.66 -12.04
CA ASN A 88 -9.87 0.98 -13.02
C ASN A 88 -11.30 0.69 -12.50
N ALA A 89 -12.28 0.88 -13.37
CA ALA A 89 -13.69 0.68 -13.10
C ALA A 89 -14.39 0.04 -14.32
N GLY A 90 -15.64 -0.39 -14.14
CA GLY A 90 -16.46 -0.96 -15.20
C GLY A 90 -15.96 -2.31 -15.74
N PRO A 91 -16.32 -2.68 -16.98
CA PRO A 91 -15.98 -3.98 -17.59
C PRO A 91 -14.48 -4.25 -17.75
N ARG A 92 -13.64 -3.22 -17.64
CA ARG A 92 -12.17 -3.30 -17.75
C ARG A 92 -11.49 -3.07 -16.40
N ILE A 93 -12.19 -3.34 -15.30
CA ILE A 93 -11.59 -3.39 -13.96
C ILE A 93 -10.42 -4.37 -13.94
N CYS A 94 -9.37 -4.04 -13.19
CA CYS A 94 -8.16 -4.84 -13.11
C CYS A 94 -8.47 -6.25 -12.60
N LEU A 95 -8.28 -7.25 -13.47
CA LEU A 95 -8.45 -8.67 -13.14
C LEU A 95 -7.52 -9.12 -12.00
N GLY A 96 -6.36 -8.46 -11.87
CA GLY A 96 -5.37 -8.75 -10.82
C GLY A 96 -5.64 -8.07 -9.47
N LYS A 97 -6.72 -7.31 -9.30
CA LYS A 97 -6.99 -6.52 -8.09
C LYS A 97 -6.88 -7.33 -6.80
N ASP A 98 -7.59 -8.46 -6.72
CA ASP A 98 -7.63 -9.25 -5.49
C ASP A 98 -6.30 -9.97 -5.21
N LEU A 99 -5.63 -10.43 -6.26
CA LEU A 99 -4.29 -10.99 -6.16
C LEU A 99 -3.27 -9.95 -5.69
N ALA A 100 -3.33 -8.73 -6.22
CA ALA A 100 -2.46 -7.63 -5.80
C ALA A 100 -2.67 -7.30 -4.32
N TYR A 101 -3.93 -7.21 -3.86
CA TYR A 101 -4.20 -7.02 -2.43
C TYR A 101 -3.70 -8.18 -1.58
N LEU A 102 -3.83 -9.42 -2.03
CA LEU A 102 -3.28 -10.58 -1.32
C LEU A 102 -1.76 -10.45 -1.17
N GLN A 103 -1.04 -10.21 -2.26
CA GLN A 103 0.42 -10.07 -2.27
C GLN A 103 0.89 -8.91 -1.40
N MET A 104 0.32 -7.71 -1.57
CA MET A 104 0.68 -6.54 -0.77
C MET A 104 0.47 -6.78 0.72
N LYS A 105 -0.67 -7.39 1.11
CA LYS A 105 -0.95 -7.72 2.52
C LYS A 105 0.07 -8.73 3.06
N SER A 106 0.36 -9.79 2.31
CA SER A 106 1.30 -10.83 2.74
C SER A 106 2.71 -10.26 2.95
N ILE A 107 3.21 -9.48 1.99
CA ILE A 107 4.54 -8.86 2.07
C ILE A 107 4.58 -7.85 3.21
N ALA A 108 3.63 -6.92 3.28
CA ALA A 108 3.61 -5.90 4.32
C ALA A 108 3.48 -6.52 5.72
N ALA A 109 2.63 -7.53 5.90
CA ALA A 109 2.49 -8.22 7.18
C ALA A 109 3.80 -8.93 7.57
N ALA A 110 4.44 -9.65 6.65
CA ALA A 110 5.70 -10.34 6.93
C ALA A 110 6.83 -9.38 7.32
N VAL A 111 6.98 -8.28 6.57
CA VAL A 111 8.00 -7.27 6.84
C VAL A 111 7.72 -6.54 8.15
N LEU A 112 6.50 -6.05 8.36
CA LEU A 112 6.14 -5.30 9.57
C LEU A 112 6.11 -6.19 10.82
N LEU A 113 5.91 -7.50 10.71
CA LEU A 113 5.98 -8.38 11.88
C LEU A 113 7.42 -8.54 12.37
N ARG A 114 8.39 -8.61 11.46
CA ARG A 114 9.77 -8.99 11.79
C ARG A 114 10.72 -7.80 11.90
N HIS A 115 10.40 -6.69 11.25
CA HIS A 115 11.33 -5.59 11.06
C HIS A 115 10.77 -4.23 11.49
N ARG A 116 11.65 -3.41 12.03
CA ARG A 116 11.46 -1.97 12.15
C ARG A 116 12.17 -1.31 10.96
N LEU A 117 11.44 -0.48 10.23
CA LEU A 117 11.96 0.25 9.07
C LEU A 117 12.03 1.73 9.44
N THR A 118 13.19 2.34 9.23
CA THR A 118 13.40 3.78 9.41
C THR A 118 13.98 4.33 8.11
N VAL A 119 13.40 5.39 7.57
CA VAL A 119 13.96 6.05 6.37
C VAL A 119 15.33 6.64 6.74
N VAL A 120 16.33 6.43 5.89
CA VAL A 120 17.68 6.98 6.10
C VAL A 120 17.59 8.51 6.23
N PRO A 121 18.20 9.12 7.27
CA PRO A 121 18.18 10.57 7.44
C PRO A 121 18.65 11.32 6.19
N GLY A 122 17.87 12.32 5.76
CA GLY A 122 18.18 13.11 4.58
C GLY A 122 17.88 12.44 3.23
N HIS A 123 17.34 11.21 3.21
CA HIS A 123 16.94 10.55 1.96
C HIS A 123 15.81 11.32 1.27
N ARG A 124 16.01 11.71 0.01
CA ARG A 124 15.02 12.44 -0.78
C ARG A 124 13.97 11.49 -1.34
N VAL A 125 12.74 11.60 -0.86
CA VAL A 125 11.58 10.85 -1.36
C VAL A 125 10.87 11.68 -2.44
N GLU A 126 11.07 11.31 -3.70
CA GLU A 126 10.46 11.96 -4.87
C GLU A 126 9.93 10.92 -5.84
N GLN A 127 8.71 11.13 -6.32
CA GLN A 127 8.10 10.29 -7.36
C GLN A 127 8.55 10.76 -8.74
N LYS A 128 8.81 9.80 -9.63
CA LYS A 128 8.99 10.07 -11.05
C LYS A 128 7.76 9.58 -11.81
N MET A 129 7.10 10.50 -12.50
CA MET A 129 6.02 10.14 -13.43
C MET A 129 6.61 9.40 -14.63
N SER A 130 6.11 8.20 -14.86
CA SER A 130 6.43 7.31 -15.97
C SER A 130 5.22 6.39 -16.20
N LEU A 131 5.36 5.37 -17.05
CA LEU A 131 4.32 4.35 -17.24
C LEU A 131 3.83 3.77 -15.90
N THR A 132 4.77 3.53 -14.98
CA THR A 132 4.48 3.28 -13.57
C THR A 132 5.01 4.41 -12.70
N LEU A 133 4.34 4.66 -11.57
CA LEU A 133 4.79 5.61 -10.58
C LEU A 133 5.83 4.95 -9.67
N PHE A 134 7.08 5.37 -9.77
CA PHE A 134 8.15 4.85 -8.93
C PHE A 134 8.95 5.97 -8.26
N MET A 135 9.77 5.60 -7.28
CA MET A 135 10.61 6.54 -6.55
C MET A 135 11.89 6.82 -7.32
N LYS A 136 12.10 8.09 -7.68
CA LYS A 136 13.21 8.53 -8.53
C LYS A 136 14.59 8.12 -8.01
N TYR A 137 14.75 8.10 -6.68
CA TYR A 137 16.00 7.76 -6.00
C TYR A 137 15.88 6.49 -5.15
N GLY A 138 14.85 5.66 -5.39
CA GLY A 138 14.50 4.55 -4.50
C GLY A 138 14.03 5.01 -3.12
N LEU A 139 13.94 4.07 -2.17
CA LEU A 139 13.65 4.34 -0.76
C LEU A 139 14.68 3.65 0.11
N MET A 140 15.69 4.40 0.52
CA MET A 140 16.73 3.87 1.41
C MET A 140 16.19 3.82 2.83
N VAL A 141 16.21 2.63 3.42
CA VAL A 141 15.74 2.38 4.79
C VAL A 141 16.78 1.61 5.58
N GLU A 142 16.88 1.94 6.86
CA GLU A 142 17.54 1.10 7.86
C GLU A 142 16.55 0.04 8.33
N VAL A 143 16.99 -1.22 8.32
CA VAL A 143 16.19 -2.38 8.70
C VAL A 143 16.73 -2.95 10.00
N GLY A 144 15.95 -2.84 11.07
CA GLY A 144 16.26 -3.45 12.37
C GLY A 144 15.30 -4.60 12.71
N PRO A 145 15.69 -5.54 13.60
CA PRO A 145 14.75 -6.52 14.14
C PRO A 145 13.64 -5.81 14.94
N ARG A 146 12.42 -6.36 14.90
CA ARG A 146 11.30 -5.89 15.72
C ARG A 146 11.17 -6.73 16.98
N ASP A 147 11.23 -6.08 18.14
CA ASP A 147 10.92 -6.72 19.41
C ASP A 147 9.39 -6.85 19.58
N LEU A 148 8.91 -8.09 19.54
CA LEU A 148 7.49 -8.42 19.69
C LEU A 148 7.08 -8.74 21.13
N ARG A 149 8.03 -8.85 22.07
CA ARG A 149 7.72 -9.23 23.47
C ARG A 149 6.62 -8.36 24.08
N PRO A 150 6.65 -7.01 23.95
CA PRO A 150 5.61 -6.16 24.54
C PRO A 150 4.23 -6.38 23.93
N ILE A 151 4.16 -6.76 22.64
CA ILE A 151 2.89 -7.04 21.96
C ILE A 151 2.33 -8.38 22.42
N VAL A 152 3.17 -9.40 22.51
CA VAL A 152 2.77 -10.74 22.99
C VAL A 152 2.26 -10.66 24.43
N GLU A 153 2.92 -9.90 25.29
CA GLU A 153 2.48 -9.66 26.67
C GLU A 153 1.10 -8.98 26.72
N LYS A 154 0.88 -7.95 25.91
CA LYS A 154 -0.42 -7.27 25.80
C LYS A 154 -1.53 -8.20 25.31
N VAL A 155 -1.26 -9.02 24.30
CA VAL A 155 -2.26 -9.99 23.78
C VAL A 155 -2.62 -11.01 24.86
N LYS A 156 -1.62 -11.57 25.55
CA LYS A 156 -1.85 -12.49 26.69
C LYS A 156 -2.66 -11.86 27.82
N ALA A 157 -2.45 -10.57 28.09
CA ALA A 157 -3.19 -9.84 29.12
C ALA A 157 -4.66 -9.57 28.73
N VAL A 158 -4.98 -9.48 27.42
CA VAL A 158 -6.34 -9.30 26.90
C VAL A 158 -7.12 -10.62 26.81
N GLU A 159 -6.43 -11.74 26.54
CA GLU A 159 -7.06 -13.04 26.29
C GLU A 159 -7.38 -13.89 27.54
N GLY A 160 -7.02 -13.44 28.75
CA GLY A 160 -7.45 -14.05 30.03
C GLY A 160 -7.58 -15.58 30.04
N SER A 161 -6.51 -16.33 29.74
CA SER A 161 -6.53 -17.82 29.77
C SER A 161 -5.13 -18.43 30.05
N PRO A 162 -5.07 -19.66 30.62
CA PRO A 162 -4.01 -20.13 31.53
C PRO A 162 -2.69 -20.51 30.85
N PRO A 163 -1.60 -20.72 31.61
CA PRO A 163 -0.28 -20.99 31.03
C PRO A 163 -0.28 -22.25 30.15
N ILE A 164 0.14 -22.06 28.90
CA ILE A 164 0.68 -23.15 28.09
C ILE A 164 2.04 -23.54 28.67
N ASN A 165 2.05 -24.53 29.56
CA ASN A 165 3.26 -25.24 29.95
C ASN A 165 3.76 -26.04 28.74
N GLY A 166 4.61 -25.40 27.94
CA GLY A 166 5.45 -26.05 26.96
C GLY A 166 6.88 -25.66 27.25
N GLU A 167 7.62 -26.51 27.95
CA GLU A 167 9.08 -26.45 27.98
C GLU A 167 9.59 -26.52 26.54
N VAL A 168 10.02 -25.39 26.00
CA VAL A 168 10.91 -25.39 24.84
C VAL A 168 12.32 -25.51 25.40
N ALA A 169 12.80 -26.75 25.50
CA ALA A 169 14.17 -27.04 25.83
C ALA A 169 15.11 -26.30 24.84
N LEU A 170 15.87 -25.34 25.35
CA LEU A 170 17.01 -24.78 24.63
C LEU A 170 18.07 -25.87 24.48
N ALA A 171 18.12 -26.48 23.30
CA ALA A 171 19.29 -27.25 22.88
C ALA A 171 20.47 -26.30 22.76
N LYS A 172 21.43 -26.40 23.69
CA LYS A 172 22.75 -25.78 23.59
C LYS A 172 23.52 -26.47 22.45
N GLY A 173 23.62 -25.79 21.31
CA GLY A 173 24.60 -26.11 20.27
C GLY A 173 25.85 -25.26 20.46
N ASN A 174 26.98 -25.91 20.75
CA ASN A 174 28.31 -25.30 20.82
C ASN A 174 28.74 -24.71 19.46
N GLY A 175 29.60 -23.69 19.52
CA GLY A 175 29.82 -22.72 18.46
C GLY A 175 30.67 -23.14 17.27
N HIS A 176 30.75 -22.21 16.31
CA HIS A 176 31.95 -21.91 15.55
C HIS A 176 31.86 -20.50 14.95
N GLU A 177 33.04 -19.95 14.73
CA GLU A 177 33.38 -18.55 14.48
C GLU A 177 32.89 -17.96 13.15
N GLY A 178 32.68 -16.64 13.17
CA GLY A 178 33.22 -15.71 12.16
C GLY A 178 32.60 -15.70 10.77
N CYS A 179 31.74 -14.71 10.49
CA CYS A 179 31.78 -13.99 9.22
C CYS A 179 31.10 -12.61 9.36
N ARG A 180 31.87 -11.53 9.22
CA ARG A 180 31.32 -10.18 8.98
C ARG A 180 30.75 -10.16 7.57
N THR A 181 29.47 -9.84 7.43
CA THR A 181 28.89 -9.43 6.15
C THR A 181 28.34 -8.02 6.27
N ASP A 182 28.87 -7.16 5.40
CA ASP A 182 28.49 -5.76 5.21
C ASP A 182 27.00 -5.67 4.86
N HIS A 183 26.20 -5.05 5.73
CA HIS A 183 24.77 -4.82 5.46
C HIS A 183 24.57 -3.48 4.75
N ARG A 184 24.74 -3.50 3.43
CA ARG A 184 24.14 -2.51 2.52
C ARG A 184 23.24 -3.23 1.53
N LEU A 185 22.02 -3.57 1.97
CA LEU A 185 20.99 -4.09 1.07
C LEU A 185 20.18 -2.92 0.53
N ALA A 186 20.50 -2.47 -0.68
CA ALA A 186 19.65 -1.57 -1.45
C ALA A 186 18.42 -2.38 -1.91
N ALA A 187 17.27 -2.12 -1.29
CA ALA A 187 16.00 -2.67 -1.76
C ALA A 187 15.52 -1.85 -2.97
N ALA A 188 15.98 -2.25 -4.16
CA ALA A 188 15.34 -1.89 -5.42
C ALA A 188 14.28 -2.96 -5.73
N VAL A 189 13.02 -2.63 -5.50
CA VAL A 189 11.90 -3.40 -6.06
C VAL A 189 11.25 -2.50 -7.11
N ALA A 190 11.34 -2.98 -8.35
CA ALA A 190 10.79 -2.37 -9.56
C ALA A 190 9.26 -2.45 -9.60
#